data_AF-A0AAJ2UTF7-F1
#
_entry.id   AF-A0AAJ2UTF7-F1
#
_cell.length_a   1.000
_cell.length_b   1.000
_cell.length_c   1.000
_cell.angle_alpha   90.00
_cell.angle_beta   90.00
_cell.angle_gamma   90.00
#
_symmetry.space_group_name_H-M   'P 1'
#
loop_
_entity.id
_entity.type
_entity.pdbx_description
1 polymer ?
#
loop_
_entity_poly.entity_id
_entity_poly.type
_entity_poly.pdbx_seq_one_letter_code
_entity_poly.pdbx_strand_id
1 'polypeptide(L)'
;MARQGVGRQYKAMSADATEEAKEFALCVRDLFARLKKQSMGQRETGEELSEGLKAATLQRVGQAAMLPTPEQLGRLLPLVEVKIDAPLPAEVHQRIHAALVTALREKHPKLYELIMAEEQARFWQQQCEEFEERGALTECELDQSRSTEVKLAAQLEQSSRRCGPMLGARRRYRRLSTPPL
;
A
#
# COMPACT_ATOMS: atom_id res chain seq x y z
N MET A 1 -9.30 -27.57 28.88
CA MET A 1 -10.35 -26.76 29.55
C MET A 1 -10.46 -25.34 28.95
N ALA A 2 -10.71 -25.18 27.63
CA ALA A 2 -10.61 -23.88 26.94
C ALA A 2 -11.94 -23.17 26.61
N ARG A 3 -13.10 -23.79 26.87
CA ARG A 3 -14.41 -23.29 26.39
C ARG A 3 -15.07 -22.22 27.28
N GLN A 4 -14.66 -22.04 28.54
CA GLN A 4 -15.31 -21.07 29.45
C GLN A 4 -14.87 -19.61 29.23
N GLY A 5 -13.66 -19.38 28.69
CA GLY A 5 -13.16 -18.02 28.41
C GLY A 5 -13.82 -17.39 27.18
N VAL A 6 -14.03 -18.19 26.15
CA VAL A 6 -14.60 -17.77 24.86
C VAL A 6 -16.04 -17.30 25.04
N GLY A 7 -16.88 -18.06 25.75
CA GLY A 7 -18.29 -17.69 25.99
C GLY A 7 -18.48 -16.36 26.74
N ARG A 8 -17.53 -15.93 27.58
CA ARG A 8 -17.57 -14.60 28.22
C ARG A 8 -17.20 -13.46 27.25
N GLN A 9 -16.34 -13.72 26.27
CA GLN A 9 -15.95 -12.71 25.28
C GLN A 9 -17.10 -12.38 24.33
N TYR A 10 -17.88 -13.39 23.93
CA TYR A 10 -19.09 -13.23 23.11
C TYR A 10 -20.28 -12.60 23.86
N LYS A 11 -20.34 -12.72 25.20
CA LYS A 11 -21.43 -12.14 26.00
C LYS A 11 -21.40 -10.60 26.04
N ALA A 12 -20.25 -9.99 25.73
CA ALA A 12 -20.10 -8.55 25.59
C ALA A 12 -20.32 -8.06 24.14
N MET A 13 -20.68 -8.94 23.22
CA MET A 13 -20.90 -8.62 21.81
C MET A 13 -22.38 -8.40 21.53
N SER A 14 -22.68 -7.65 20.47
CA SER A 14 -24.04 -7.40 20.02
C SER A 14 -24.74 -8.72 19.67
N ALA A 15 -25.97 -8.88 20.16
CA ALA A 15 -26.78 -10.08 19.91
C ALA A 15 -27.11 -10.23 18.41
N ASP A 16 -27.20 -9.10 17.70
CA ASP A 16 -27.55 -9.04 16.27
C ASP A 16 -26.32 -9.13 15.35
N ALA A 17 -25.12 -9.33 15.89
CA ALA A 17 -23.90 -9.47 15.09
C ALA A 17 -23.79 -10.89 14.51
N THR A 18 -23.38 -10.98 13.23
CA THR A 18 -23.00 -12.26 12.60
C THR A 18 -21.76 -12.84 13.28
N GLU A 19 -21.51 -14.14 13.08
CA GLU A 19 -20.34 -14.80 13.68
C GLU A 19 -19.03 -14.22 13.14
N GLU A 20 -19.06 -13.76 11.89
CA GLU A 20 -17.99 -13.13 11.15
C GLU A 20 -17.69 -11.73 11.71
N ALA A 21 -18.74 -10.94 11.99
CA ALA A 21 -18.59 -9.65 12.67
C ALA A 21 -18.05 -9.80 14.09
N LYS A 22 -18.43 -10.88 14.79
CA LYS A 22 -17.88 -11.22 16.11
C LYS A 22 -16.42 -11.66 16.01
N GLU A 23 -16.04 -12.47 15.02
CA GLU A 23 -14.64 -12.84 14.80
C GLU A 23 -13.78 -11.61 14.50
N PHE A 24 -14.25 -10.71 13.64
CA PHE A 24 -13.58 -9.43 13.39
C PHE A 24 -13.39 -8.63 14.68
N ALA A 25 -14.45 -8.49 15.48
CA ALA A 25 -14.40 -7.77 16.75
C ALA A 25 -13.43 -8.42 17.76
N LEU A 26 -13.30 -9.76 17.77
CA LEU A 26 -12.29 -10.44 18.57
C LEU A 26 -10.87 -10.08 18.12
N CYS A 27 -10.61 -10.08 16.81
CA CYS A 27 -9.30 -9.70 16.28
C CYS A 27 -8.94 -8.25 16.65
N VAL A 28 -9.89 -7.32 16.55
CA VAL A 28 -9.68 -5.92 16.96
C VAL A 28 -9.48 -5.79 18.48
N ARG A 29 -10.21 -6.57 19.30
CA ARG A 29 -9.99 -6.60 20.75
C ARG A 29 -8.61 -7.10 21.12
N ASP A 30 -8.07 -8.06 20.38
CA ASP A 30 -6.71 -8.55 20.57
C ASP A 30 -5.67 -7.44 20.26
N LEU A 31 -5.91 -6.62 19.24
CA LEU A 31 -5.08 -5.42 18.99
C LEU A 31 -5.15 -4.44 20.17
N PHE A 32 -6.34 -4.12 20.68
CA PHE A 32 -6.46 -3.24 21.86
C PHE A 32 -5.84 -3.84 23.11
N ALA A 33 -5.87 -5.17 23.27
CA ALA A 33 -5.19 -5.84 24.38
C ALA A 33 -3.67 -5.66 24.31
N ARG A 34 -3.10 -5.64 23.10
CA ARG A 34 -1.67 -5.32 22.88
C ARG A 34 -1.38 -3.86 23.20
N LEU A 35 -2.18 -2.93 22.69
CA LEU A 35 -2.06 -1.49 22.98
C LEU A 35 -2.17 -1.18 24.48
N LYS A 36 -3.08 -1.85 25.18
CA LYS A 36 -3.26 -1.69 26.63
C LYS A 36 -2.03 -2.10 27.43
N LYS A 37 -1.24 -3.06 26.95
CA LYS A 37 0.05 -3.42 27.57
C LYS A 37 1.08 -2.28 27.48
N GLN A 38 0.91 -1.39 26.50
CA GLN A 38 1.71 -0.18 26.30
C GLN A 38 1.03 1.05 26.93
N SER A 39 0.17 0.85 27.93
CA SER A 39 -0.59 1.92 28.60
C SER A 39 -1.50 2.75 27.68
N MET A 40 -1.86 2.21 26.50
CA MET A 40 -2.73 2.89 25.53
C MET A 40 -4.11 2.23 25.53
N GLY A 41 -5.09 2.90 26.12
CA GLY A 41 -6.49 2.49 26.11
C GLY A 41 -7.24 2.99 24.88
N GLN A 42 -8.54 2.72 24.82
CA GLN A 42 -9.39 3.15 23.69
C GLN A 42 -9.52 4.66 23.56
N ARG A 43 -9.35 5.40 24.67
CA ARG A 43 -9.38 6.86 24.67
C ARG A 43 -8.15 7.42 23.99
N GLU A 44 -6.98 7.00 24.45
CA GLU A 44 -5.68 7.41 23.93
C GLU A 44 -5.53 6.99 22.47
N THR A 45 -6.00 5.77 22.14
CA THR A 45 -6.03 5.29 20.75
C THR A 45 -6.92 6.16 19.86
N GLY A 46 -8.08 6.58 20.37
CA GLY A 46 -8.98 7.45 19.61
C GLY A 46 -8.48 8.88 19.48
N GLU A 47 -7.68 9.37 20.44
CA GLU A 47 -7.00 10.67 20.36
C GLU A 47 -5.90 10.65 19.28
N GLU A 48 -5.11 9.58 19.22
CA GLU A 48 -4.05 9.36 18.20
C GLU A 48 -4.61 9.20 16.78
N LEU A 49 -5.75 8.53 16.62
CA LEU A 49 -6.36 8.31 15.29
C LEU A 49 -7.05 9.54 14.71
N SER A 50 -7.22 10.62 15.49
CA SER A 50 -7.87 11.87 15.08
C SER A 50 -9.29 11.67 14.50
N GLU A 51 -9.72 12.49 13.52
CA GLU A 51 -11.07 12.42 12.95
C GLU A 51 -11.36 11.06 12.30
N GLY A 52 -12.16 10.24 12.99
CA GLY A 52 -12.75 9.02 12.43
C GLY A 52 -13.02 7.91 13.45
N LEU A 53 -12.14 7.71 14.44
CA LEU A 53 -12.16 6.56 15.34
C LEU A 53 -12.11 6.95 16.82
N LYS A 54 -13.10 7.73 17.30
CA LYS A 54 -13.24 8.08 18.71
C LYS A 54 -13.39 6.83 19.59
N ALA A 55 -13.10 6.95 20.89
CA ALA A 55 -13.21 5.87 21.87
C ALA A 55 -14.55 5.11 21.80
N ALA A 56 -15.67 5.82 21.69
CA ALA A 56 -17.01 5.22 21.56
C ALA A 56 -17.19 4.40 20.27
N THR A 57 -16.52 4.81 19.19
CA THR A 57 -16.50 4.09 17.92
C THR A 57 -15.68 2.81 18.07
N LEU A 58 -14.47 2.91 18.62
CA LEU A 58 -13.60 1.76 18.91
C LEU A 58 -14.26 0.74 19.85
N GLN A 59 -15.01 1.22 20.84
CA GLN A 59 -15.80 0.36 21.73
C GLN A 59 -16.88 -0.40 20.96
N ARG A 60 -17.64 0.26 20.09
CA ARG A 60 -18.68 -0.39 19.26
C ARG A 60 -18.09 -1.40 18.29
N VAL A 61 -16.91 -1.11 17.74
CA VAL A 61 -16.16 -2.09 16.92
C VAL A 61 -15.79 -3.31 17.75
N GLY A 62 -15.22 -3.12 18.94
CA GLY A 62 -14.88 -4.24 19.84
C GLY A 62 -16.09 -5.05 20.32
N GLN A 63 -17.30 -4.50 20.24
CA GLN A 63 -18.56 -5.18 20.58
C GLN A 63 -19.26 -5.79 19.36
N ALA A 64 -18.66 -5.77 18.16
CA ALA A 64 -19.30 -6.18 16.90
C ALA A 64 -20.59 -5.40 16.57
N ALA A 65 -20.83 -4.26 17.24
CA ALA A 65 -22.00 -3.42 16.98
C ALA A 65 -21.82 -2.57 15.72
N MET A 66 -20.57 -2.32 15.31
CA MET A 66 -20.21 -1.51 14.17
C MET A 66 -18.99 -2.12 13.46
N LEU A 67 -18.95 -2.01 12.13
CA LEU A 67 -17.77 -2.32 11.33
C LEU A 67 -17.07 -1.01 10.94
N PRO A 68 -15.73 -0.90 11.07
CA PRO A 68 -14.99 0.25 10.58
C PRO A 68 -14.91 0.25 9.05
N THR A 69 -14.64 1.42 8.47
CA THR A 69 -14.27 1.50 7.04
C THR A 69 -12.86 0.96 6.81
N PRO A 70 -12.49 0.57 5.57
CA PRO A 70 -11.12 0.14 5.30
C PRO A 70 -10.08 1.23 5.59
N GLU A 71 -10.41 2.49 5.34
CA GLU A 71 -9.54 3.62 5.68
C GLU A 71 -9.30 3.71 7.21
N GLN A 72 -10.35 3.54 8.00
CA GLN A 72 -10.24 3.49 9.46
C GLN A 72 -9.35 2.33 9.92
N LEU A 73 -9.50 1.15 9.30
CA LEU A 73 -8.64 0.01 9.59
C LEU A 73 -7.18 0.27 9.17
N GLY A 74 -6.98 0.88 8.00
CA GLY A 74 -5.67 1.26 7.46
C GLY A 74 -4.93 2.29 8.31
N ARG A 75 -5.63 3.08 9.15
CA ARG A 75 -5.01 3.94 10.16
C ARG A 75 -4.75 3.21 11.49
N LEU A 76 -5.63 2.28 11.88
CA LEU A 76 -5.52 1.54 13.14
C LEU A 76 -4.33 0.58 13.15
N LEU A 77 -4.12 -0.19 12.09
CA LEU A 77 -3.08 -1.23 12.05
C LEU A 77 -1.66 -0.64 12.18
N PRO A 78 -1.27 0.39 11.41
CA PRO A 78 0.05 1.02 11.56
C PRO A 78 0.24 1.66 12.94
N LEU A 79 -0.81 2.28 13.50
CA LEU A 79 -0.73 2.83 14.85
C LEU A 79 -0.40 1.74 15.87
N VAL A 80 -1.02 0.56 15.75
CA VAL A 80 -0.72 -0.57 16.63
C VAL A 80 0.75 -0.97 16.50
N GLU A 81 1.25 -1.13 15.28
CA GLU A 81 2.64 -1.54 15.01
C GLU A 81 3.66 -0.55 15.59
N VAL A 82 3.43 0.74 15.39
CA VAL A 82 4.26 1.82 15.94
C VAL A 82 4.27 1.79 17.46
N LYS A 83 3.12 1.60 18.10
CA LYS A 83 3.00 1.64 19.56
C LYS A 83 3.51 0.39 20.26
N ILE A 84 3.45 -0.77 19.60
CA ILE A 84 4.03 -2.01 20.14
C ILE A 84 5.51 -2.18 19.78
N ASP A 85 6.06 -1.24 18.99
CA ASP A 85 7.44 -1.26 18.48
C ASP A 85 7.77 -2.58 17.76
N ALA A 86 6.81 -3.10 17.01
CA ALA A 86 6.95 -4.35 16.26
C ALA A 86 5.91 -4.45 15.13
N PRO A 87 6.30 -4.94 13.93
CA PRO A 87 5.33 -5.25 12.89
C PRO A 87 4.41 -6.39 13.34
N LEU A 88 3.14 -6.31 12.97
CA LEU A 88 2.23 -7.43 13.16
C LEU A 88 2.54 -8.51 12.11
N PRO A 89 2.46 -9.81 12.47
CA PRO A 89 2.59 -10.88 11.50
C PRO A 89 1.59 -10.72 10.34
N ALA A 90 2.01 -11.06 9.12
CA ALA A 90 1.18 -10.92 7.93
C ALA A 90 -0.15 -11.69 8.06
N GLU A 91 -0.15 -12.82 8.76
CA GLU A 91 -1.34 -13.63 9.02
C GLU A 91 -2.38 -12.88 9.87
N VAL A 92 -1.93 -11.99 10.77
CA VAL A 92 -2.83 -11.16 11.58
C VAL A 92 -3.51 -10.11 10.70
N HIS A 93 -2.74 -9.44 9.83
CA HIS A 93 -3.28 -8.49 8.85
C HIS A 93 -4.30 -9.15 7.94
N GLN A 94 -3.94 -10.28 7.32
CA GLN A 94 -4.80 -11.03 6.42
C GLN A 94 -6.08 -11.50 7.11
N ARG A 95 -5.97 -12.02 8.33
CA ARG A 95 -7.14 -12.48 9.09
C ARG A 95 -8.10 -11.33 9.42
N ILE A 96 -7.58 -10.17 9.84
CA ILE A 96 -8.41 -9.00 10.14
C ILE A 96 -9.10 -8.49 8.87
N HIS A 97 -8.37 -8.38 7.76
CA HIS A 97 -8.94 -7.96 6.48
C HIS A 97 -10.00 -8.94 5.98
N ALA A 98 -9.72 -10.24 6.00
CA ALA A 98 -10.66 -11.27 5.56
C ALA A 98 -11.94 -11.27 6.42
N ALA A 99 -11.81 -11.11 7.73
CA ALA A 99 -12.95 -11.02 8.63
C ALA A 99 -13.79 -9.75 8.36
N LEU A 100 -13.15 -8.59 8.12
CA LEU A 100 -13.85 -7.36 7.78
C LEU A 100 -14.62 -7.48 6.45
N VAL A 101 -13.95 -7.98 5.41
CA VAL A 101 -14.54 -8.19 4.07
C VAL A 101 -15.75 -9.11 4.15
N THR A 102 -15.61 -10.24 4.84
CA THR A 102 -16.72 -11.20 5.00
C THR A 102 -17.88 -10.57 5.77
N ALA A 103 -17.60 -9.89 6.89
CA ALA A 103 -18.64 -9.23 7.69
C ALA A 103 -19.36 -8.10 6.93
N LEU A 104 -18.64 -7.32 6.11
CA LEU A 104 -19.23 -6.29 5.26
C LEU A 104 -20.12 -6.89 4.18
N ARG A 105 -19.66 -7.96 3.52
CA ARG A 105 -20.40 -8.64 2.46
C ARG A 105 -21.74 -9.19 2.96
N GLU A 106 -21.76 -9.78 4.14
CA GLU A 106 -22.98 -10.36 4.73
C GLU A 106 -23.95 -9.30 5.25
N LYS A 107 -23.44 -8.33 6.01
CA LYS A 107 -24.30 -7.36 6.69
C LYS A 107 -24.75 -6.22 5.77
N HIS A 108 -23.90 -5.84 4.82
CA HIS A 108 -24.08 -4.66 3.98
C HIS A 108 -23.56 -4.87 2.54
N PRO A 109 -24.16 -5.77 1.74
CA PRO A 109 -23.63 -6.18 0.44
C PRO A 109 -23.43 -5.01 -0.55
N LYS A 110 -24.33 -4.03 -0.58
CA LYS A 110 -24.19 -2.84 -1.43
C LYS A 110 -23.04 -1.93 -1.00
N LEU A 111 -22.84 -1.75 0.32
CA LEU A 111 -21.72 -0.98 0.85
C LEU A 111 -20.40 -1.71 0.57
N TYR A 112 -20.39 -3.04 0.70
CA TYR A 112 -19.26 -3.86 0.32
C TYR A 112 -18.88 -3.65 -1.15
N GLU A 113 -19.84 -3.75 -2.08
CA GLU A 113 -19.58 -3.51 -3.51
C GLU A 113 -19.00 -2.12 -3.78
N LEU A 114 -19.56 -1.08 -3.15
CA LEU A 114 -19.06 0.29 -3.29
C LEU A 114 -17.65 0.46 -2.74
N ILE A 115 -17.38 -0.09 -1.55
CA ILE A 115 -16.07 -0.04 -0.91
C ILE A 115 -15.02 -0.75 -1.78
N MET A 116 -15.32 -1.95 -2.26
CA MET A 116 -14.39 -2.69 -3.12
C MET A 116 -14.16 -1.99 -4.46
N ALA A 117 -15.17 -1.36 -5.03
CA ALA A 117 -15.02 -0.57 -6.25
C ALA A 117 -14.11 0.66 -6.02
N GLU A 118 -14.26 1.33 -4.88
CA GLU A 118 -13.41 2.46 -4.50
C GLU A 118 -11.96 2.03 -4.27
N GLU A 119 -11.72 0.93 -3.55
CA GLU A 119 -10.38 0.37 -3.34
C GLU A 119 -9.72 -0.03 -4.67
N GLN A 120 -10.48 -0.66 -5.57
CA GLN A 120 -9.99 -1.01 -6.90
C GLN A 120 -9.65 0.21 -7.75
N ALA A 121 -10.45 1.28 -7.67
CA ALA A 121 -10.18 2.53 -8.36
C ALA A 121 -8.91 3.20 -7.82
N ARG A 122 -8.73 3.26 -6.50
CA ARG A 122 -7.51 3.80 -5.85
C ARG A 122 -6.27 3.01 -6.26
N PHE A 123 -6.36 1.67 -6.29
CA PHE A 123 -5.27 0.81 -6.76
C PHE A 123 -4.87 1.15 -8.20
N TRP A 124 -5.84 1.24 -9.11
CA TRP A 124 -5.56 1.58 -10.50
C TRP A 124 -5.02 2.99 -10.67
N GLN A 125 -5.53 3.95 -9.91
CA GLN A 125 -5.01 5.31 -9.91
C GLN A 125 -3.53 5.34 -9.51
N GLN A 126 -3.16 4.64 -8.42
CA GLN A 126 -1.76 4.54 -8.00
C GLN A 126 -0.88 3.87 -9.07
N GLN A 127 -1.38 2.82 -9.74
CA GLN A 127 -0.65 2.18 -10.83
C GLN A 127 -0.46 3.11 -12.04
N CYS A 128 -1.44 3.98 -12.32
CA CYS A 128 -1.31 5.01 -13.35
C CYS A 128 -0.27 6.07 -12.95
N GLU A 129 -0.30 6.57 -11.72
CA GLU A 129 0.66 7.55 -11.19
C GLU A 129 2.09 6.99 -11.23
N GLU A 130 2.31 5.76 -10.75
CA GLU A 130 3.61 5.08 -10.81
C GLU A 130 4.10 4.89 -12.26
N PHE A 131 3.18 4.61 -13.20
CA PHE A 131 3.52 4.49 -14.61
C PHE A 131 3.90 5.84 -15.23
N GLU A 132 3.17 6.90 -14.92
CA GLU A 132 3.47 8.28 -15.36
C GLU A 132 4.82 8.76 -14.83
N GLU A 133 5.12 8.53 -13.54
CA GLU A 133 6.41 8.87 -12.94
C GLU A 133 7.56 8.13 -13.62
N ARG A 134 7.40 6.82 -13.87
CA ARG A 134 8.39 6.03 -14.60
C ARG A 134 8.56 6.50 -16.03
N GLY A 135 7.47 6.86 -16.71
CA GLY A 135 7.48 7.45 -18.04
C GLY A 135 8.28 8.76 -18.08
N ALA A 136 7.98 9.68 -17.15
CA ALA A 136 8.67 10.96 -17.03
C ALA A 136 10.17 10.79 -16.74
N LEU A 137 10.55 9.82 -15.90
CA LEU A 137 11.95 9.47 -15.65
C LEU A 137 12.63 8.98 -16.93
N THR A 138 11.98 8.09 -17.70
CA THR A 138 12.55 7.60 -18.97
C THR A 138 12.71 8.68 -20.04
N GLU A 139 11.78 9.64 -20.14
CA GLU A 139 11.93 10.78 -21.05
C GLU A 139 13.10 11.67 -20.65
N CYS A 140 13.26 11.95 -19.35
CA CYS A 140 14.40 12.71 -18.83
C CYS A 140 15.75 12.02 -19.14
N GLU A 141 15.83 10.69 -18.99
CA GLU A 141 17.03 9.91 -19.29
C GLU A 141 17.39 9.93 -20.78
N LEU A 142 16.38 9.84 -21.65
CA LEU A 142 16.56 9.93 -23.11
C LEU A 142 17.06 11.33 -23.52
N ASP A 143 16.53 12.39 -22.92
CA ASP A 143 16.97 13.76 -23.21
C ASP A 143 18.39 14.05 -22.70
N GLN A 144 18.77 13.49 -21.55
CA GLN A 144 20.15 13.55 -21.06
C GLN A 144 21.11 12.78 -21.98
N SER A 145 20.71 11.62 -22.48
CA SER A 145 21.49 10.82 -23.42
C SER A 145 21.70 11.57 -24.75
N ARG A 146 20.63 12.17 -25.31
CA ARG A 146 20.74 13.02 -26.51
C ARG A 146 21.63 14.24 -26.28
N SER A 147 21.52 14.89 -25.12
CA SER A 147 22.35 16.05 -24.77
C SER A 147 23.84 15.68 -24.67
N THR A 148 24.16 14.53 -24.11
CA THR A 148 25.54 14.04 -23.99
C THR A 148 26.12 13.63 -25.34
N GLU A 149 25.35 12.96 -26.21
CA GLU A 149 25.74 12.68 -27.59
C GLU A 149 26.04 13.95 -28.39
N VAL A 150 25.19 14.98 -28.30
CA VAL A 150 25.40 16.26 -28.98
C VAL A 150 26.66 16.96 -28.47
N LYS A 151 26.92 16.96 -27.15
CA LYS A 151 28.15 17.53 -26.57
C LYS A 151 29.40 16.78 -27.01
N LEU A 152 29.35 15.44 -27.03
CA LEU A 152 30.45 14.60 -27.50
C LEU A 152 30.74 14.81 -28.99
N ALA A 153 29.71 14.89 -29.82
CA ALA A 153 29.85 15.19 -31.25
C ALA A 153 30.48 16.58 -31.46
N ALA A 154 30.03 17.59 -30.71
CA ALA A 154 30.61 18.94 -30.78
C ALA A 154 32.08 18.98 -30.34
N GLN A 155 32.46 18.25 -29.27
CA GLN A 155 33.86 18.14 -28.83
C GLN A 155 34.74 17.41 -29.86
N LEU A 156 34.23 16.33 -30.47
CA LEU A 156 34.93 15.61 -31.53
C LEU A 156 35.15 16.49 -32.76
N GLU A 157 34.14 17.24 -33.20
CA GLU A 157 34.31 18.22 -34.28
C GLU A 157 35.32 19.31 -33.93
N GLN A 158 35.29 19.83 -32.71
CA GLN A 158 36.22 20.88 -32.29
C GLN A 158 37.66 20.37 -32.19
N SER A 159 37.85 19.11 -31.74
CA SER A 159 39.16 18.44 -31.74
C SER A 159 39.66 18.15 -33.16
N SER A 160 38.77 17.75 -34.07
CA SER A 160 39.05 17.54 -35.50
C SER A 160 39.40 18.84 -36.23
N ARG A 161 38.87 19.99 -35.79
CA ARG A 161 39.26 21.31 -36.31
C ARG A 161 40.58 21.83 -35.72
N ARG A 162 40.94 21.45 -34.48
CA ARG A 162 42.21 21.81 -33.83
C ARG A 162 43.38 20.96 -34.33
N CYS A 163 43.16 19.67 -34.60
CA CYS A 163 44.10 18.82 -35.31
C CYS A 163 43.83 18.98 -36.81
N GLY A 164 44.55 19.88 -37.50
CA GLY A 164 44.40 20.09 -38.94
C GLY A 164 44.41 18.78 -39.75
N PRO A 165 43.91 18.77 -41.01
CA PRO A 165 43.59 17.56 -41.74
C PRO A 165 44.83 16.68 -41.88
N MET A 166 44.89 15.58 -41.13
CA MET A 166 45.73 14.43 -41.48
C MET A 166 45.10 13.77 -42.71
N LEU A 167 45.39 14.36 -43.87
CA LEU A 167 45.22 13.75 -45.18
C LEU A 167 46.01 12.44 -45.19
N GLY A 168 45.35 11.31 -44.92
CA GLY A 168 46.06 10.04 -45.00
C GLY A 168 45.41 8.78 -44.43
N ALA A 169 44.08 8.66 -44.32
CA ALA A 169 43.51 7.36 -43.95
C ALA A 169 42.08 7.14 -44.49
N ARG A 170 41.80 7.50 -45.75
CA ARG A 170 40.66 6.93 -46.47
C ARG A 170 41.12 5.68 -47.21
N ARG A 171 41.05 4.51 -46.56
CA ARG A 171 40.87 3.23 -47.26
C ARG A 171 40.47 2.13 -46.30
N ARG A 172 39.41 1.42 -46.70
CA ARG A 172 38.89 0.14 -46.19
C ARG A 172 37.92 0.26 -45.00
N TYR A 173 36.64 0.46 -45.31
CA TYR A 173 35.56 -0.42 -44.84
C TYR A 173 34.40 -0.31 -45.84
N ARG A 174 34.54 -1.00 -46.98
CA ARG A 174 33.41 -1.31 -47.86
C ARG A 174 33.50 -2.78 -48.21
N ARG A 175 32.89 -3.61 -47.36
CA ARG A 175 32.33 -4.94 -47.61
C ARG A 175 32.02 -5.52 -46.25
N LEU A 176 30.73 -5.71 -45.98
CA LEU A 176 30.12 -6.87 -45.33
C LEU A 176 28.70 -6.46 -44.93
N SER A 177 27.74 -6.77 -45.80
CA SER A 177 26.33 -7.12 -45.51
C SER A 177 25.40 -6.81 -46.69
N THR A 178 25.61 -7.49 -47.83
CA THR A 178 24.47 -7.90 -48.66
C THR A 178 24.07 -9.30 -48.17
N PRO A 179 22.85 -9.51 -47.66
CA PRO A 179 22.39 -10.85 -47.30
C PRO A 179 22.06 -11.64 -48.58
N PRO A 180 22.30 -12.96 -48.63
CA PRO A 180 21.80 -13.78 -49.72
C PRO A 180 20.30 -14.06 -49.54
N LEU A 181 19.61 -14.17 -50.68
CA LEU A 181 18.25 -14.69 -50.83
C LEU A 181 18.14 -16.16 -50.45
#